data_AF-A0A2N2KQ30-F1
#
_entry.id   AF-A0A2N2KQ30-F1
#
_cell.length_a   1.000
_cell.length_b   1.000
_cell.length_c   1.000
_cell.angle_alpha   90.00
_cell.angle_beta   90.00
_cell.angle_gamma   90.00
#
_symmetry.space_group_name_H-M   'P 1'
#
loop_
_entity.id
_entity.type
_entity.pdbx_description
1 polymer ?
#
loop_
_entity_poly.entity_id
_entity_poly.type
_entity_poly.pdbx_seq_one_letter_code
_entity_poly.pdbx_strand_id
1 'polypeptide(L)'
;MTHALRLKSYLTEKSCSKAVIVGASYIGMEMCEAFRSIGIETQVIDILPRPALRWGQEFAKLMSEELDRNQVAFFPGTKPLAIEKGKDFALKLITDKGNLDADIILMGLGTKRNTRLAESMGIKMVESGAISVDFFQRTSREEVYAVGDCCEVFHRVAGKWVYNPLGDIANK
;
A
#
# COMPACT_ATOMS: atom_id res chain seq x y z
N MET A 1 -0.91 -1.45 16.14
CA MET A 1 -1.93 -2.51 16.25
C MET A 1 -3.39 -1.99 16.21
N THR A 2 -3.64 -0.70 15.92
CA THR A 2 -4.98 -0.08 16.05
C THR A 2 -5.84 -0.09 14.77
N HIS A 3 -5.25 -0.01 13.57
CA HIS A 3 -6.03 0.14 12.33
C HIS A 3 -6.77 -1.14 11.93
N ALA A 4 -6.12 -2.31 12.00
CA ALA A 4 -6.76 -3.58 11.67
C ALA A 4 -7.96 -3.89 12.59
N LEU A 5 -7.83 -3.61 13.90
CA LEU A 5 -8.93 -3.78 14.86
C LEU A 5 -10.08 -2.82 14.59
N ARG A 6 -9.79 -1.56 14.25
CA ARG A 6 -10.81 -0.57 13.87
C ARG A 6 -11.53 -0.97 12.60
N LEU A 7 -10.79 -1.41 11.58
CA LEU A 7 -11.37 -1.91 10.33
C LEU A 7 -12.29 -3.10 10.62
N LYS A 8 -11.79 -4.11 11.35
CA LYS A 8 -12.58 -5.29 11.70
C LYS A 8 -13.87 -4.91 12.44
N SER A 9 -13.77 -4.04 13.45
CA SER A 9 -14.93 -3.58 14.23
C SER A 9 -15.93 -2.84 13.35
N TYR A 10 -15.45 -1.95 12.48
CA TYR A 10 -16.31 -1.23 11.53
C TYR A 10 -17.06 -2.17 10.60
N LEU A 11 -16.36 -3.16 10.01
CA LEU A 11 -16.97 -4.14 9.12
C LEU A 11 -18.05 -4.97 9.81
N THR A 12 -17.85 -5.34 11.08
CA THR A 12 -18.82 -6.10 11.86
C THR A 12 -20.02 -5.27 12.33
N GLU A 13 -19.82 -3.99 12.63
CA GLU A 13 -20.86 -3.12 13.21
C GLU A 13 -21.72 -2.40 12.15
N LYS A 14 -21.16 -2.13 10.96
CA LYS A 14 -21.79 -1.29 9.93
C LYS A 14 -22.37 -2.06 8.74
N SER A 15 -22.44 -3.38 8.79
CA SER A 15 -22.97 -4.24 7.71
C SER A 15 -22.45 -3.82 6.34
N CYS A 16 -21.12 -3.71 6.21
CA CYS A 16 -20.50 -3.30 4.96
C CYS A 16 -20.73 -4.36 3.89
N SER A 17 -21.29 -3.95 2.76
CA SER A 17 -21.60 -4.80 1.62
C SER A 17 -20.72 -4.48 0.41
N LYS A 18 -20.21 -3.25 0.32
CA LYS A 18 -19.39 -2.78 -0.80
C LYS A 18 -18.15 -2.00 -0.35
N ALA A 19 -16.99 -2.35 -0.90
CA ALA A 19 -15.71 -1.71 -0.64
C ALA A 19 -15.05 -1.21 -1.92
N VAL A 20 -14.40 -0.05 -1.84
CA VAL A 20 -13.48 0.45 -2.86
C VAL A 20 -12.07 0.47 -2.28
N ILE A 21 -11.11 -0.14 -2.98
CA ILE A 21 -9.69 -0.11 -2.65
C ILE A 21 -8.99 0.84 -3.61
N VAL A 22 -8.25 1.80 -3.07
CA VAL A 22 -7.42 2.73 -3.84
C VAL A 22 -5.96 2.27 -3.76
N GLY A 23 -5.46 1.70 -4.85
CA GLY A 23 -4.11 1.14 -4.97
C GLY A 23 -4.14 -0.38 -5.15
N ALA A 24 -3.54 -0.86 -6.22
CA ALA A 24 -3.40 -2.25 -6.63
C ALA A 24 -1.97 -2.80 -6.40
N SER A 25 -1.36 -2.35 -5.31
CA SER A 25 -0.14 -2.96 -4.75
C SER A 25 -0.47 -4.28 -4.05
N TYR A 26 0.55 -5.02 -3.61
CA TYR A 26 0.32 -6.30 -2.92
C TYR A 26 -0.56 -6.15 -1.67
N ILE A 27 -0.41 -5.08 -0.89
CA ILE A 27 -1.27 -4.79 0.27
C ILE A 27 -2.74 -4.59 -0.18
N GLY A 28 -2.94 -3.84 -1.27
CA GLY A 28 -4.27 -3.62 -1.83
C GLY A 28 -4.91 -4.92 -2.32
N MET A 29 -4.12 -5.82 -2.91
CA MET A 29 -4.58 -7.13 -3.37
C MET A 29 -4.88 -8.09 -2.23
N GLU A 30 -4.05 -8.13 -1.18
CA GLU A 30 -4.34 -8.89 0.06
C GLU A 30 -5.64 -8.41 0.71
N MET A 31 -5.87 -7.09 0.77
CA MET A 31 -7.12 -6.55 1.29
C MET A 31 -8.32 -6.84 0.38
N CYS A 32 -8.10 -6.90 -0.93
CA CYS A 32 -9.12 -7.30 -1.89
C CYS A 32 -9.56 -8.75 -1.64
N GLU A 33 -8.61 -9.67 -1.52
CA GLU A 33 -8.89 -11.07 -1.16
C GLU A 33 -9.62 -11.14 0.18
N ALA A 34 -9.12 -10.43 1.20
CA ALA A 34 -9.73 -10.41 2.52
C ALA A 34 -11.20 -9.95 2.48
N PHE A 35 -11.52 -8.87 1.76
CA PHE A 35 -12.90 -8.40 1.61
C PHE A 35 -13.79 -9.38 0.83
N ARG A 36 -13.31 -9.93 -0.28
CA ARG A 36 -14.05 -10.94 -1.03
C ARG A 36 -14.30 -12.22 -0.20
N SER A 37 -13.33 -12.65 0.60
CA SER A 37 -13.45 -13.84 1.46
C SER A 37 -14.57 -13.75 2.51
N ILE A 38 -14.94 -12.53 2.90
CA ILE A 38 -16.05 -12.27 3.84
C ILE A 38 -17.31 -11.75 3.13
N GLY A 39 -17.38 -11.88 1.81
CA GLY A 39 -18.58 -11.59 1.00
C GLY A 39 -18.80 -10.12 0.62
N ILE A 40 -17.82 -9.25 0.81
CA ILE A 40 -17.94 -7.83 0.44
C ILE A 40 -17.69 -7.66 -1.07
N GLU A 41 -18.61 -7.02 -1.80
CA GLU A 41 -18.38 -6.59 -3.18
C GLU A 41 -17.19 -5.63 -3.21
N THR A 42 -16.15 -5.95 -3.99
CA THR A 42 -14.92 -5.17 -3.97
C THR A 42 -14.63 -4.61 -5.35
N GLN A 43 -14.33 -3.31 -5.37
CA GLN A 43 -13.85 -2.58 -6.53
C GLN A 43 -12.44 -2.06 -6.23
N VAL A 44 -11.55 -2.10 -7.20
CA VAL A 44 -10.16 -1.65 -7.05
C VAL A 44 -9.87 -0.60 -8.09
N ILE A 45 -9.31 0.53 -7.68
CA ILE A 45 -8.80 1.54 -8.60
C ILE A 45 -7.29 1.69 -8.40
N ASP A 46 -6.58 2.04 -9.47
CA ASP A 46 -5.18 2.46 -9.37
C ASP A 46 -4.88 3.51 -10.44
N ILE A 47 -3.99 4.45 -10.16
CA ILE A 47 -3.48 5.41 -11.14
C ILE A 47 -2.54 4.75 -12.16
N LEU A 48 -2.03 3.56 -11.83
CA LEU A 48 -1.19 2.74 -12.69
C LEU A 48 -2.04 1.96 -13.69
N PRO A 49 -1.47 1.62 -14.87
CA PRO A 49 -2.23 0.97 -15.94
C PRO A 49 -2.58 -0.50 -15.67
N ARG A 50 -2.05 -1.11 -14.60
CA ARG A 50 -2.22 -2.53 -14.29
C ARG A 50 -1.80 -2.86 -12.86
N PRO A 51 -2.35 -3.93 -12.26
CA PRO A 51 -1.99 -4.34 -10.91
C PRO A 51 -0.55 -4.86 -10.86
N ALA A 52 0.01 -4.94 -9.66
CA ALA A 52 1.26 -5.67 -9.42
C ALA A 52 2.44 -5.23 -10.32
N LEU A 53 2.52 -3.93 -10.65
CA LEU A 53 3.44 -3.36 -11.66
C LEU A 53 4.91 -3.80 -11.49
N ARG A 54 5.34 -4.10 -10.25
CA ARG A 54 6.69 -4.59 -9.92
C ARG A 54 7.06 -5.91 -10.60
N TRP A 55 6.10 -6.77 -10.91
CA TRP A 55 6.35 -8.12 -11.42
C TRP A 55 6.25 -8.25 -12.95
N GLY A 56 6.08 -7.15 -13.68
CA GLY A 56 6.05 -7.16 -15.15
C GLY A 56 4.70 -7.60 -15.73
N GLN A 57 4.63 -7.69 -17.06
CA GLN A 57 3.38 -7.84 -17.79
C GLN A 57 2.69 -9.19 -17.58
N GLU A 58 3.45 -10.28 -17.60
CA GLU A 58 2.89 -11.64 -17.50
C GLU A 58 2.20 -11.85 -16.14
N PHE A 59 2.81 -11.41 -15.05
CA PHE A 59 2.21 -11.47 -13.72
C PHE A 59 0.99 -10.54 -13.60
N ALA A 60 1.05 -9.35 -14.21
CA ALA A 60 -0.10 -8.45 -14.22
C ALA A 60 -1.30 -9.07 -14.95
N LYS A 61 -1.06 -9.84 -16.03
CA LYS A 61 -2.12 -10.57 -16.75
C LYS A 61 -2.77 -11.63 -15.86
N LEU A 62 -1.96 -12.46 -15.19
CA LEU A 62 -2.48 -13.49 -14.26
C LEU A 62 -3.29 -12.85 -13.12
N MET A 63 -2.81 -11.74 -12.57
CA MET A 63 -3.54 -10.98 -11.55
C MET A 63 -4.88 -10.45 -12.07
N SER A 64 -4.92 -9.86 -13.26
CA SER A 64 -6.17 -9.40 -13.86
C SER A 64 -7.17 -10.53 -14.09
N GLU A 65 -6.72 -11.69 -14.59
CA GLU A 65 -7.57 -12.88 -14.78
C GLU A 65 -8.15 -13.37 -13.45
N GLU A 66 -7.37 -13.29 -12.36
CA GLU A 66 -7.84 -13.68 -11.03
C GLU A 66 -8.85 -12.68 -10.45
N LEU A 67 -8.67 -11.37 -10.70
CA LEU A 67 -9.66 -10.35 -10.33
C LEU A 67 -11.00 -10.60 -11.05
N ASP A 68 -10.97 -10.87 -12.35
CA ASP A 68 -12.17 -11.17 -13.14
C ASP A 68 -12.87 -12.44 -12.63
N ARG A 69 -12.10 -13.51 -12.37
CA ARG A 69 -12.61 -14.78 -11.83
C ARG A 69 -13.34 -14.59 -10.50
N ASN A 70 -12.86 -13.69 -9.65
CA ASN A 70 -13.42 -13.39 -8.33
C ASN A 70 -14.44 -12.23 -8.35
N GLN A 71 -14.84 -11.77 -9.54
CA GLN A 71 -15.81 -10.69 -9.75
C GLN A 71 -15.38 -9.37 -9.10
N VAL A 72 -14.09 -9.07 -9.13
CA VAL A 72 -13.52 -7.81 -8.65
C VAL A 72 -13.40 -6.85 -9.82
N ALA A 73 -14.15 -5.75 -9.78
CA ALA A 73 -14.04 -4.72 -10.80
C ALA A 73 -12.74 -3.92 -10.60
N PHE A 74 -11.85 -3.94 -11.59
CA PHE A 74 -10.61 -3.18 -11.58
C PHE A 74 -10.63 -2.02 -12.57
N PHE A 75 -10.30 -0.81 -12.10
CA PHE A 75 -10.30 0.42 -12.89
C PHE A 75 -8.88 1.01 -13.00
N PRO A 76 -8.05 0.54 -13.95
CA PRO A 76 -6.68 1.02 -14.14
C PRO A 76 -6.62 2.45 -14.68
N GLY A 77 -5.53 3.14 -14.32
CA GLY A 77 -5.31 4.53 -14.72
C GLY A 77 -6.37 5.51 -14.22
N THR A 78 -6.99 5.23 -13.08
CA THR A 78 -8.10 6.01 -12.50
C THR A 78 -7.59 6.81 -11.30
N LYS A 79 -7.79 8.12 -11.31
CA LYS A 79 -7.31 9.03 -10.26
C LYS A 79 -8.44 9.35 -9.28
N PRO A 80 -8.26 9.08 -7.96
CA PRO A 80 -9.17 9.58 -6.95
C PRO A 80 -9.03 11.10 -6.82
N LEU A 81 -10.15 11.81 -6.78
CA LEU A 81 -10.20 13.27 -6.70
C LEU A 81 -10.77 13.76 -5.36
N ALA A 82 -11.82 13.11 -4.86
CA ALA A 82 -12.45 13.45 -3.59
C ALA A 82 -13.20 12.25 -2.99
N ILE A 83 -13.46 12.32 -1.69
CA ILE A 83 -14.38 11.41 -1.00
C ILE A 83 -15.55 12.25 -0.49
N GLU A 84 -16.75 11.89 -0.91
CA GLU A 84 -18.00 12.54 -0.53
C GLU A 84 -18.92 11.58 0.22
N LYS A 85 -19.96 12.11 0.83
CA LYS A 85 -21.03 11.29 1.42
C LYS A 85 -21.84 10.64 0.30
N GLY A 86 -22.03 9.33 0.36
CA GLY A 86 -22.87 8.60 -0.58
C GLY A 86 -24.36 8.78 -0.30
N LYS A 87 -25.19 8.36 -1.26
CA LYS A 87 -26.67 8.36 -1.13
C LYS A 87 -27.17 6.98 -0.69
N ASP A 88 -26.82 5.96 -1.48
CA ASP A 88 -27.26 4.58 -1.26
C ASP A 88 -26.24 3.79 -0.42
N PHE A 89 -24.97 4.20 -0.46
CA PHE A 89 -23.88 3.72 0.38
C PHE A 89 -23.33 4.86 1.24
N ALA A 90 -22.50 4.55 2.24
CA ALA A 90 -21.96 5.56 3.17
C ALA A 90 -21.07 6.61 2.48
N LEU A 91 -20.29 6.19 1.48
CA LEU A 91 -19.27 7.00 0.81
C LEU A 91 -19.43 6.95 -0.70
N LYS A 92 -18.97 8.02 -1.36
CA LYS A 92 -18.78 8.09 -2.80
C LYS A 92 -17.35 8.56 -3.10
N LEU A 93 -16.59 7.74 -3.80
CA LEU A 93 -15.29 8.10 -4.33
C LEU A 93 -15.47 8.82 -5.67
N ILE A 94 -15.09 10.09 -5.72
CA ILE A 94 -15.06 10.87 -6.95
C ILE A 94 -13.75 10.58 -7.68
N THR A 95 -13.84 10.26 -8.97
CA THR A 95 -12.67 9.99 -9.82
C THR A 95 -12.74 10.73 -11.15
N ASP A 96 -11.65 10.71 -11.91
CA ASP A 96 -11.59 11.25 -13.26
C ASP A 96 -12.27 10.38 -14.34
N LYS A 97 -12.69 9.15 -13.99
CA LYS A 97 -13.28 8.17 -14.93
C LYS A 97 -14.63 7.61 -14.48
N GLY A 98 -15.28 8.29 -13.53
CA GLY A 98 -16.58 7.89 -13.00
C GLY A 98 -16.55 7.63 -11.49
N ASN A 99 -17.67 7.88 -10.83
CA ASN A 99 -17.74 7.81 -9.37
C ASN A 99 -18.09 6.39 -8.90
N LEU A 100 -17.58 6.01 -7.73
CA LEU A 100 -17.81 4.69 -7.13
C LEU A 100 -18.43 4.86 -5.75
N ASP A 101 -19.59 4.26 -5.52
CA ASP A 101 -20.22 4.22 -4.20
C ASP A 101 -19.70 3.02 -3.38
N ALA A 102 -19.50 3.22 -2.07
CA ALA A 102 -19.00 2.18 -1.17
C ALA A 102 -19.38 2.45 0.29
N ASP A 103 -19.44 1.40 1.10
CA ASP A 103 -19.57 1.51 2.57
C ASP A 103 -18.23 1.81 3.23
N ILE A 104 -17.15 1.45 2.54
CA ILE A 104 -15.77 1.67 2.99
C ILE A 104 -14.84 1.94 1.80
N ILE A 105 -13.93 2.89 1.99
CA ILE A 105 -12.83 3.16 1.05
C ILE A 105 -11.52 2.87 1.77
N LEU A 106 -10.73 1.92 1.25
CA LEU A 106 -9.43 1.54 1.80
C LEU A 106 -8.30 2.15 0.98
N MET A 107 -7.43 2.92 1.64
CA MET A 107 -6.30 3.61 1.00
C MET A 107 -5.03 2.75 1.08
N GLY A 108 -4.65 2.13 -0.04
CA GLY A 108 -3.47 1.27 -0.20
C GLY A 108 -2.35 1.92 -1.03
N LEU A 109 -2.07 3.21 -0.79
CA LEU A 109 -1.20 4.06 -1.62
C LEU A 109 0.31 3.98 -1.31
N GLY A 110 0.72 2.99 -0.53
CA GLY A 110 2.10 2.87 -0.04
C GLY A 110 2.36 3.65 1.25
N THR A 111 3.60 3.61 1.73
CA THR A 111 4.01 4.17 3.02
C THR A 111 5.13 5.18 2.86
N LYS A 112 5.17 6.15 3.77
CA LYS A 112 6.29 7.09 3.92
C LYS A 112 7.16 6.64 5.08
N ARG A 113 8.47 6.72 4.92
CA ARG A 113 9.44 6.42 5.99
C ARG A 113 9.22 7.34 7.19
N ASN A 114 9.46 6.82 8.40
CA ASN A 114 9.40 7.59 9.63
C ASN A 114 10.81 8.00 10.08
N THR A 115 11.39 9.01 9.45
CA THR A 115 12.80 9.42 9.62
C THR A 115 12.99 10.73 10.38
N ARG A 116 11.90 11.33 10.88
CA ARG A 116 11.93 12.63 11.57
C ARG A 116 12.93 12.68 12.73
N LEU A 117 13.02 11.61 13.51
CA LEU A 117 13.96 11.53 14.64
C LEU A 117 15.41 11.57 14.14
N ALA A 118 15.75 10.77 13.13
CA ALA A 118 17.09 10.74 12.56
C ALA A 118 17.49 12.10 11.95
N GLU A 119 16.56 12.74 11.23
CA GLU A 119 16.74 14.09 10.69
C GLU A 119 17.03 15.10 11.81
N SER A 120 16.25 15.08 12.90
CA SER A 120 16.46 15.98 14.04
C SER A 120 17.78 15.75 14.77
N MET A 121 18.37 14.57 14.62
CA MET A 121 19.67 14.19 15.20
C MET A 121 20.86 14.52 14.29
N GLY A 122 20.62 15.07 13.10
CA GLY A 122 21.66 15.34 12.10
C GLY A 122 22.23 14.08 11.43
N ILE A 123 21.48 12.97 11.45
CA ILE A 123 21.90 11.72 10.81
C ILE A 123 21.81 11.86 9.29
N LYS A 124 22.82 11.33 8.59
CA LYS A 124 22.89 11.36 7.13
C LYS A 124 21.71 10.60 6.51
N MET A 125 21.02 11.31 5.61
CA MET A 125 19.92 10.77 4.80
C MET A 125 20.38 10.65 3.34
N VAL A 126 19.81 9.70 2.60
CA VAL A 126 19.98 9.64 1.14
C VAL A 126 18.86 10.38 0.41
N GLU A 127 18.97 10.51 -0.92
CA GLU A 127 17.98 11.19 -1.76
C GLU A 127 16.57 10.62 -1.61
N SER A 128 16.45 9.31 -1.36
CA SER A 128 15.15 8.67 -1.09
C SER A 128 14.53 9.09 0.26
N GLY A 129 15.25 9.81 1.11
CA GLY A 129 14.87 10.15 2.47
C GLY A 129 15.01 8.99 3.45
N ALA A 130 15.67 7.89 3.08
CA ALA A 130 16.03 6.81 3.99
C ALA A 130 17.31 7.15 4.77
N ILE A 131 17.46 6.57 5.96
CA ILE A 131 18.68 6.69 6.77
C ILE A 131 19.81 5.95 6.07
N SER A 132 20.94 6.63 5.85
CA SER A 132 22.13 6.02 5.28
C SER A 132 22.82 5.17 6.36
N VAL A 133 23.15 3.93 6.01
CA VAL A 133 23.80 2.97 6.93
C VAL A 133 24.96 2.26 6.24
N ASP A 134 25.85 1.67 7.04
CA ASP A 134 26.87 0.73 6.56
C ASP A 134 26.41 -0.74 6.63
N PHE A 135 27.29 -1.67 6.27
CA PHE A 135 26.98 -3.12 6.31
C PHE A 135 26.69 -3.65 7.72
N PHE A 136 27.05 -2.91 8.77
CA PHE A 136 26.77 -3.21 10.17
C PHE A 136 25.56 -2.43 10.71
N GLN A 137 24.78 -1.79 9.83
CA GLN A 137 23.60 -1.00 10.17
C GLN A 137 23.90 0.26 11.01
N ARG A 138 25.16 0.70 11.03
CA ARG A 138 25.58 1.92 11.73
C ARG A 138 25.17 3.14 10.92
N THR A 139 24.64 4.14 11.59
CA THR A 139 24.37 5.44 10.97
C THR A 139 25.64 6.32 10.94
N SER A 140 25.53 7.55 10.44
CA SER A 140 26.62 8.53 10.52
C SER A 140 26.90 9.05 11.92
N ARG A 141 26.08 8.67 12.92
CA ARG A 141 26.25 9.07 14.32
C ARG A 141 26.69 7.86 15.14
N GLU A 142 27.72 8.05 15.95
CA GLU A 142 28.28 7.02 16.81
C GLU A 142 27.20 6.46 17.75
N GLU A 143 27.27 5.14 18.00
CA GLU A 143 26.33 4.39 18.84
C GLU A 143 24.86 4.40 18.38
N VAL A 144 24.56 4.97 17.21
CA VAL A 144 23.21 4.98 16.63
C VAL A 144 23.15 4.08 15.41
N TYR A 145 22.19 3.15 15.45
CA TYR A 145 21.93 2.16 14.40
C TYR A 145 20.52 2.37 13.84
N ALA A 146 20.31 1.99 12.58
CA ALA A 146 19.00 2.03 11.93
C ALA A 146 18.76 0.73 11.17
N VAL A 147 17.55 0.19 11.26
CA VAL A 147 17.16 -1.09 10.65
C VAL A 147 15.74 -1.02 10.09
N GLY A 148 15.42 -1.94 9.18
CA GLY A 148 14.09 -2.08 8.59
C GLY A 148 13.70 -0.93 7.66
N ASP A 149 12.41 -0.63 7.57
CA ASP A 149 11.82 0.27 6.56
C ASP A 149 12.23 1.75 6.69
N CYS A 150 13.09 2.11 7.66
CA CYS A 150 13.57 3.47 7.83
C CYS A 150 14.94 3.74 7.18
N CYS A 151 15.70 2.71 6.81
CA CYS A 151 17.06 2.82 6.30
C CYS A 151 17.21 2.19 4.90
N GLU A 152 18.38 2.40 4.30
CA GLU A 152 18.77 1.69 3.09
C GLU A 152 19.16 0.24 3.38
N VAL A 153 19.07 -0.59 2.34
CA VAL A 153 19.59 -1.96 2.32
C VAL A 153 20.51 -2.15 1.12
N PHE A 154 21.55 -2.97 1.28
CA PHE A 154 22.43 -3.30 0.16
C PHE A 154 21.80 -4.33 -0.79
N HIS A 155 21.50 -3.92 -2.01
CA HIS A 155 20.95 -4.80 -3.05
C HIS A 155 22.07 -5.62 -3.71
N ARG A 156 22.27 -6.86 -3.24
CA ARG A 156 23.37 -7.74 -3.67
C ARG A 156 23.52 -7.90 -5.19
N VAL A 157 22.43 -8.12 -5.92
CA VAL A 157 22.49 -8.31 -7.39
C VAL A 157 22.84 -7.02 -8.14
N ALA A 158 22.41 -5.86 -7.62
CA ALA A 158 22.64 -4.57 -8.28
C ALA A 158 23.93 -3.90 -7.79
N GLY A 159 24.59 -4.44 -6.77
CA GLY A 159 25.82 -3.90 -6.20
C GLY A 159 25.69 -2.51 -5.58
N LYS A 160 24.48 -2.11 -5.16
CA LYS A 160 24.21 -0.75 -4.66
C LYS A 160 23.24 -0.72 -3.49
N TRP A 161 23.32 0.32 -2.70
CA TRP A 161 22.34 0.65 -1.66
C TRP A 161 21.02 1.09 -2.31
N VAL A 162 19.91 0.62 -1.76
CA VAL A 162 18.55 0.93 -2.22
C VAL A 162 17.61 1.06 -1.04
N TYR A 163 16.46 1.70 -1.27
CA TYR A 163 15.33 1.63 -0.36
C TYR A 163 14.36 0.52 -0.78
N ASN A 164 14.13 -0.46 0.10
CA ASN A 164 13.24 -1.59 -0.17
C ASN A 164 12.55 -2.06 1.14
N PRO A 165 11.35 -1.52 1.46
CA PRO A 165 10.68 -1.77 2.74
C PRO A 165 9.93 -3.10 2.69
N LEU A 166 10.59 -4.15 3.17
CA LEU A 166 10.05 -5.50 3.20
C LEU A 166 10.33 -6.13 4.56
N GLY A 167 9.34 -6.85 5.08
CA GLY A 167 9.45 -7.48 6.39
C GLY A 167 10.61 -8.48 6.50
N ASP A 168 10.93 -9.21 5.42
CA ASP A 168 12.06 -10.14 5.43
C ASP A 168 13.41 -9.43 5.51
N ILE A 169 13.55 -8.25 4.88
CA ILE A 169 14.73 -7.41 4.98
C ILE A 169 14.89 -6.85 6.39
N ALA A 170 13.78 -6.47 7.03
CA ALA A 170 13.80 -5.92 8.37
C ALA A 170 14.16 -6.93 9.47
N ASN A 171 13.97 -8.23 9.24
CA ASN A 171 14.21 -9.29 10.23
C ASN A 171 15.56 -10.03 10.04
N LYS A 172 16.29 -9.75 8.96
CA LYS A 172 17.56 -10.40 8.63
C LYS A 172 18.77 -9.67 9.20
#